data_AF-A0A3B0WG35-F1
#
_entry.id   AF-A0A3B0WG35-F1
#
_cell.length_a   1.000
_cell.length_b   1.000
_cell.length_c   1.000
_cell.angle_alpha   90.00
_cell.angle_beta   90.00
_cell.angle_gamma   90.00
#
_symmetry.space_group_name_H-M   'P 1'
#
loop_
_entity.id
_entity.type
_entity.pdbx_description
1 polymer ?
#
loop_
_entity_poly.entity_id
_entity_poly.type
_entity_poly.pdbx_seq_one_letter_code
_entity_poly.pdbx_strand_id
1 'polypeptide(L)'
;SGTGVTGVQQIKVAIIPSAASTYTLPTISIPWWNTTTNTMDVARINARTFSVEPEAGSINSLDSKNISPTLVNQIESINAGNNNQAVPQVSTNSSLPWKISTLLLSISLLITLQILWKRKDAPTAVKKPSSQKTPSVKAALKDIKQACMNNDAQMSKDALIRWGQALFIDDSLHSLGDLSKKVDGKLSQNIQALNAYLYRNNNENWICNHLFDLCDKYTEKEKSQSKSHITNDKLVDLYK
;
A
#
# COMPACT_ATOMS: atom_id res chain seq x y z
N SER A 1 15.79 -15.88 10.00
CA SER A 1 15.98 -14.49 10.45
C SER A 1 15.86 -13.57 9.25
N GLY A 2 14.74 -12.88 9.08
CA GLY A 2 14.50 -12.04 7.90
C GLY A 2 15.30 -10.74 7.99
N THR A 3 16.17 -10.49 7.04
CA THR A 3 16.87 -9.22 6.87
C THR A 3 15.85 -8.12 6.57
N GLY A 4 15.61 -7.23 7.52
CA GLY A 4 14.74 -6.08 7.34
C GLY A 4 15.27 -5.13 6.26
N VAL A 5 14.37 -4.41 5.60
CA VAL A 5 14.74 -3.37 4.63
C VAL A 5 15.13 -2.11 5.39
N THR A 6 16.37 -1.63 5.19
CA THR A 6 16.84 -0.35 5.75
C THR A 6 16.93 0.69 4.64
N GLY A 7 16.33 1.87 4.86
CA GLY A 7 16.45 3.02 3.97
C GLY A 7 17.32 4.11 4.62
N VAL A 8 18.13 4.81 3.82
CA VAL A 8 18.95 5.93 4.27
C VAL A 8 18.58 7.18 3.46
N GLN A 9 18.37 8.31 4.13
CA GLN A 9 18.13 9.61 3.50
C GLN A 9 19.28 10.57 3.85
N GLN A 10 19.88 11.18 2.82
CA GLN A 10 20.91 12.21 2.99
C GLN A 10 20.44 13.52 2.38
N ILE A 11 20.53 14.61 3.15
CA ILE A 11 20.16 15.97 2.72
C ILE A 11 21.43 16.82 2.74
N LYS A 12 21.76 17.46 1.60
CA LYS A 12 22.88 18.40 1.49
C LYS A 12 22.34 19.80 1.24
N VAL A 13 22.81 20.77 2.00
CA VAL A 13 22.41 22.18 1.90
C VAL A 13 23.68 23.01 1.77
N ALA A 14 23.70 23.93 0.81
CA ALA A 14 24.77 24.92 0.64
C ALA A 14 24.22 26.30 1.05
N ILE A 15 25.01 27.05 1.83
CA ILE A 15 24.66 28.39 2.29
C ILE A 15 25.71 29.34 1.71
N ILE A 16 25.27 30.34 0.96
CA ILE A 16 26.14 31.37 0.37
C ILE A 16 25.84 32.69 1.10
N PRO A 17 26.72 33.15 2.01
CA PRO A 17 26.56 34.44 2.66
C PRO A 17 26.78 35.57 1.64
N SER A 18 25.92 36.58 1.65
CA SER A 18 25.97 37.71 0.71
C SER A 18 26.64 38.96 1.30
N ALA A 19 26.96 38.96 2.59
CA ALA A 19 27.60 40.07 3.28
C ALA A 19 28.53 39.56 4.37
N ALA A 20 29.59 40.33 4.65
CA ALA A 20 30.46 40.07 5.80
C ALA A 20 29.68 40.31 7.09
N SER A 21 29.37 39.24 7.82
CA SER A 21 28.63 39.27 9.08
C SER A 21 28.80 37.96 9.85
N THR A 22 28.33 37.92 11.09
CA THR A 22 28.23 36.70 11.90
C THR A 22 26.90 36.01 11.62
N TYR A 23 26.96 34.76 11.16
CA TYR A 23 25.79 33.93 10.90
C TYR A 23 25.67 32.83 11.95
N THR A 24 24.44 32.58 12.40
CA THR A 24 24.12 31.51 13.36
C THR A 24 23.21 30.49 12.69
N LEU A 25 23.67 29.26 12.56
CA LEU A 25 22.83 28.12 12.24
C LEU A 25 22.07 27.71 13.49
N PRO A 26 20.74 27.67 13.45
CA PRO A 26 19.94 27.30 14.60
C PRO A 26 20.07 25.81 14.91
N THR A 27 19.72 25.44 16.14
CA THR A 27 19.58 24.04 16.52
C THR A 27 18.47 23.37 15.71
N ILE A 28 18.74 22.18 15.18
CA ILE A 28 17.76 21.36 14.45
C ILE A 28 17.40 20.18 15.34
N SER A 29 16.11 19.91 15.52
CA SER A 29 15.60 18.77 16.29
C SER A 29 14.62 17.96 15.45
N ILE A 30 14.83 16.64 15.37
CA ILE A 30 13.98 15.73 14.59
C ILE A 30 13.48 14.63 15.54
N PRO A 31 12.17 14.54 15.80
CA PRO A 31 11.60 13.42 16.53
C PRO A 31 11.62 12.17 15.64
N TRP A 32 12.00 11.03 16.19
CA TRP A 32 12.07 9.77 15.47
C TRP A 32 11.71 8.60 16.38
N TRP A 33 11.26 7.50 15.78
CA TRP A 33 10.96 6.28 16.53
C TRP A 33 12.20 5.41 16.65
N ASN A 34 12.67 5.21 17.88
CA ASN A 34 13.80 4.34 18.14
C ASN A 34 13.34 2.89 18.22
N THR A 35 13.71 2.09 17.22
CA THR A 35 13.35 0.66 17.13
C THR A 35 14.09 -0.22 18.12
N THR A 36 15.17 0.26 18.74
CA THR A 36 15.92 -0.47 19.79
C THR A 36 15.24 -0.32 21.14
N THR A 37 14.81 0.89 21.50
CA THR A 37 14.14 1.19 22.77
C THR A 37 12.62 1.13 22.67
N ASN A 38 12.07 1.05 21.45
CA ASN A 38 10.65 1.08 21.13
C ASN A 38 9.92 2.32 21.70
N THR A 39 10.59 3.47 21.64
CA THR A 39 10.11 4.76 22.15
C THR A 39 10.31 5.89 21.14
N MET A 40 9.62 7.00 21.36
CA MET A 40 9.88 8.24 20.63
C MET A 40 11.08 8.96 21.22
N ASP A 41 12.13 9.13 20.41
CA ASP A 41 13.35 9.84 20.77
C ASP A 41 13.53 11.09 19.89
N VAL A 42 14.47 11.97 20.23
CA VAL A 42 14.74 13.21 19.48
C VAL A 42 16.21 13.32 19.16
N ALA A 43 16.54 13.34 17.86
CA ALA A 43 17.88 13.65 17.39
C ALA A 43 18.06 15.17 17.33
N ARG A 44 19.18 15.69 17.85
CA ARG A 44 19.48 17.13 17.87
C ARG A 44 20.83 17.43 17.25
N ILE A 45 20.87 18.49 16.45
CA ILE A 45 22.09 19.10 15.95
C ILE A 45 22.17 20.49 16.57
N ASN A 46 23.24 20.76 17.32
CA ASN A 46 23.42 22.02 18.03
C ASN A 46 23.63 23.20 17.08
N ALA A 47 23.24 24.38 17.54
CA ALA A 47 23.52 25.63 16.86
C ALA A 47 25.03 25.82 16.61
N ARG A 48 25.37 26.44 15.48
CA ARG A 48 26.76 26.74 15.11
C ARG A 48 26.87 28.16 14.59
N THR A 49 27.85 28.90 15.10
CA THR A 49 28.14 30.27 14.65
C THR A 49 29.37 30.27 13.76
N PHE A 50 29.33 31.05 12.68
CA PHE A 50 30.50 31.33 11.84
C PHE A 50 30.55 32.81 11.46
N SER A 51 31.77 33.34 11.37
CA SER A 51 32.03 34.71 10.94
C SER A 51 32.49 34.70 9.49
N VAL A 52 31.91 35.57 8.67
CA VAL A 52 32.27 35.71 7.25
C VAL A 52 33.06 37.00 7.10
N GLU A 53 34.32 36.88 6.69
CA GLU A 53 35.19 38.03 6.44
C GLU A 53 34.94 38.63 5.06
N PRO A 54 35.12 39.95 4.90
CA PRO A 54 35.02 40.59 3.60
C PRO A 54 36.14 40.13 2.66
N GLU A 55 35.80 40.00 1.38
CA GLU A 55 36.76 39.67 0.33
C GLU A 55 37.83 40.79 0.20
N ALA A 56 39.10 40.41 0.30
CA ALA A 56 40.23 41.31 0.08
C ALA A 56 40.31 41.67 -1.41
N GLY A 57 39.58 42.70 -1.83
CA GLY A 57 39.54 43.18 -3.21
C GLY A 57 38.34 44.05 -3.59
N SER A 58 37.32 44.15 -2.73
CA SER A 58 36.16 45.00 -2.99
C SER A 58 36.35 46.39 -2.36
N ILE A 59 37.10 47.25 -3.07
CA ILE A 59 36.97 48.69 -2.90
C ILE A 59 35.81 49.16 -3.79
N ASN A 60 34.60 49.23 -3.24
CA ASN A 60 33.65 50.27 -3.60
C ASN A 60 32.51 50.39 -2.57
N SER A 61 32.44 51.60 -2.04
CA SER A 61 31.28 52.32 -1.53
C SER A 61 30.66 51.85 -0.21
N LEU A 62 31.02 52.63 0.81
CA LEU A 62 30.17 53.04 1.92
C LEU A 62 28.70 53.20 1.47
N ASP A 63 27.85 52.27 1.90
CA ASP A 63 26.46 52.58 2.21
C ASP A 63 26.10 51.81 3.49
N SER A 64 26.37 52.46 4.62
CA SER A 64 25.80 52.08 5.91
C SER A 64 24.30 52.35 5.88
N LYS A 65 23.51 51.39 5.37
CA LYS A 65 22.09 51.33 5.76
C LYS A 65 22.00 50.69 7.14
N ASN A 66 22.19 51.54 8.15
CA ASN A 66 21.88 51.25 9.54
C ASN A 66 20.39 50.86 9.65
N ILE A 67 20.11 49.57 9.85
CA ILE A 67 18.80 49.12 10.32
C ILE A 67 18.94 48.84 11.81
N SER A 68 18.85 49.91 12.60
CA SER A 68 18.64 49.82 14.04
C SER A 68 17.20 49.34 14.30
N PRO A 69 16.96 48.34 15.15
CA PRO A 69 15.61 48.02 15.60
C PRO A 69 15.20 49.06 16.64
N THR A 70 14.55 50.13 16.19
CA THR A 70 13.90 51.07 17.10
C THR A 70 12.55 50.48 17.54
N LEU A 71 12.55 49.89 18.73
CA LEU A 71 11.37 49.68 19.55
C LEU A 71 10.83 51.07 19.95
N VAL A 72 9.75 51.52 19.31
CA VAL A 72 8.94 52.63 19.82
C VAL A 72 7.60 52.06 20.30
N ASN A 73 7.51 51.92 21.63
CA ASN A 73 6.24 51.98 22.33
C ASN A 73 5.74 53.42 22.23
N GLN A 74 4.70 53.66 21.44
CA GLN A 74 3.87 54.84 21.58
C GLN A 74 2.45 54.38 21.88
N ILE A 75 2.09 54.43 23.16
CA ILE A 75 0.71 54.44 23.62
C ILE A 75 0.32 55.90 23.65
N GLU A 76 -0.60 56.31 22.77
CA GLU A 76 -1.37 57.52 23.02
C GLU A 76 -2.77 57.43 22.39
N SER A 77 -3.74 57.78 23.24
CA SER A 77 -5.19 57.70 23.05
C SER A 77 -5.68 58.35 21.76
N ILE A 78 -6.68 57.73 21.14
CA ILE A 78 -7.52 58.38 20.14
C ILE A 78 -8.96 58.39 20.65
N ASN A 79 -9.40 59.59 21.02
CA ASN A 79 -10.79 59.91 21.30
C ASN A 79 -11.49 60.34 20.00
N ALA A 80 -12.79 60.05 19.97
CA ALA A 80 -13.78 60.19 18.90
C ALA A 80 -13.56 61.23 17.78
N GLY A 81 -13.70 60.76 16.54
CA GLY A 81 -13.84 61.59 15.34
C GLY A 81 -14.62 60.85 14.26
N ASN A 82 -15.92 61.14 14.19
CA ASN A 82 -16.92 60.55 13.31
C ASN A 82 -16.56 60.73 11.82
N ASN A 83 -16.38 59.64 11.06
CA ASN A 83 -16.52 59.67 9.60
C ASN A 83 -16.96 58.31 9.06
N ASN A 84 -18.24 58.26 8.68
CA ASN A 84 -18.84 57.19 7.91
C ASN A 84 -18.21 57.16 6.52
N GLN A 85 -17.22 56.28 6.31
CA GLN A 85 -16.85 55.83 4.97
C GLN A 85 -16.96 54.31 4.93
N ALA A 86 -17.89 53.87 4.10
CA ALA A 86 -18.27 52.48 3.90
C ALA A 86 -17.05 51.63 3.57
N VAL A 87 -16.80 50.63 4.42
CA VAL A 87 -15.92 49.50 4.12
C VAL A 87 -16.47 48.80 2.88
N PRO A 88 -15.64 48.45 1.87
CA PRO A 88 -16.08 47.52 0.84
C PRO A 88 -16.35 46.19 1.53
N GLN A 89 -17.62 45.90 1.80
CA GLN A 89 -18.08 44.59 2.16
C GLN A 89 -17.64 43.67 1.02
N VAL A 90 -16.65 42.82 1.29
CA VAL A 90 -16.39 41.64 0.47
C VAL A 90 -17.69 40.85 0.45
N SER A 91 -18.45 41.02 -0.62
CA SER A 91 -19.55 40.15 -0.96
C SER A 91 -18.97 38.75 -1.07
N THR A 92 -19.05 37.98 0.01
CA THR A 92 -18.97 36.53 -0.07
C THR A 92 -20.19 36.13 -0.87
N ASN A 93 -20.06 36.14 -2.20
CA ASN A 93 -20.91 35.40 -3.09
C ASN A 93 -21.03 34.03 -2.47
N SER A 94 -22.22 33.76 -1.93
CA SER A 94 -22.55 32.54 -1.20
C SER A 94 -22.35 31.39 -2.16
N SER A 95 -21.12 30.89 -2.19
CA SER A 95 -20.68 29.89 -3.15
C SER A 95 -21.17 28.55 -2.62
N LEU A 96 -22.45 28.30 -2.92
CA LEU A 96 -23.09 26.99 -2.89
C LEU A 96 -22.20 25.80 -3.32
N PRO A 97 -21.23 25.90 -4.26
CA PRO A 97 -20.37 24.78 -4.66
C PRO A 97 -19.60 24.06 -3.53
N TRP A 98 -19.11 24.73 -2.49
CA TRP A 98 -18.32 24.02 -1.46
C TRP A 98 -19.22 23.15 -0.57
N LYS A 99 -20.46 23.62 -0.29
CA LYS A 99 -21.47 22.86 0.44
C LYS A 99 -21.94 21.64 -0.35
N ILE A 100 -22.08 21.78 -1.67
CA ILE A 100 -22.41 20.66 -2.57
C ILE A 100 -21.27 19.63 -2.59
N SER A 101 -20.01 20.07 -2.62
CA SER A 101 -18.86 19.15 -2.56
C SER A 101 -18.82 18.35 -1.26
N THR A 102 -19.04 19.00 -0.12
CA THR A 102 -19.10 18.29 1.18
C THR A 102 -20.32 17.36 1.27
N LEU A 103 -21.46 17.75 0.68
CA LEU A 103 -22.66 16.92 0.65
C LEU A 103 -22.48 15.68 -0.23
N LEU A 104 -21.90 15.84 -1.43
CA LEU A 104 -21.59 14.73 -2.33
C LEU A 104 -20.58 13.76 -1.70
N LEU A 105 -19.55 14.29 -1.04
CA LEU A 105 -18.57 13.46 -0.33
C LEU A 105 -19.21 12.68 0.82
N SER A 106 -20.06 13.33 1.61
CA SER A 106 -20.78 12.67 2.71
C SER A 106 -21.72 11.58 2.20
N ILE A 107 -22.45 11.84 1.11
CA ILE A 107 -23.34 10.84 0.46
C ILE A 107 -22.50 9.68 -0.09
N SER A 108 -21.38 9.96 -0.76
CA SER A 108 -20.47 8.93 -1.27
C SER A 108 -19.92 8.04 -0.15
N LEU A 109 -19.56 8.63 1.00
CA LEU A 109 -19.11 7.88 2.18
C LEU A 109 -20.21 6.98 2.74
N LEU A 110 -21.44 7.50 2.85
CA LEU A 110 -22.60 6.74 3.32
C LEU A 110 -22.94 5.58 2.38
N ILE A 111 -22.89 5.80 1.06
CA ILE A 111 -23.10 4.76 0.05
C ILE A 111 -22.00 3.69 0.18
N THR A 112 -20.74 4.11 0.28
CA THR A 112 -19.60 3.19 0.45
C THR A 112 -19.74 2.36 1.73
N LEU A 113 -20.16 3.00 2.83
CA LEU A 113 -20.40 2.33 4.11
C LEU A 113 -21.60 1.37 4.03
N GLN A 114 -22.70 1.75 3.36
CA GLN A 114 -23.84 0.86 3.10
C GLN A 114 -23.44 -0.34 2.25
N ILE A 115 -22.64 -0.15 1.20
CA ILE A 115 -22.12 -1.24 0.37
C ILE A 115 -21.24 -2.16 1.22
N LEU A 116 -20.36 -1.61 2.06
CA LEU A 116 -19.53 -2.39 2.98
C LEU A 116 -20.35 -3.17 4.01
N TRP A 117 -21.43 -2.58 4.55
CA TRP A 117 -22.33 -3.26 5.47
C TRP A 117 -23.14 -4.34 4.76
N LYS A 118 -23.67 -4.08 3.57
CA LYS A 118 -24.32 -5.12 2.76
C LYS A 118 -23.38 -6.21 2.27
N ARG A 119 -22.08 -5.90 2.10
CA ARG A 119 -21.03 -6.91 1.85
C ARG A 119 -20.66 -7.70 3.10
N LYS A 120 -20.84 -7.15 4.30
CA LYS A 120 -20.80 -7.90 5.56
C LYS A 120 -22.03 -8.80 5.73
N ASP A 121 -23.15 -8.44 5.12
CA ASP A 121 -24.40 -9.23 5.09
C ASP A 121 -24.48 -10.19 3.89
N ALA A 122 -23.44 -10.29 3.05
CA ALA A 122 -23.24 -11.56 2.37
C ALA A 122 -23.07 -12.58 3.50
N PRO A 123 -23.91 -13.63 3.58
CA PRO A 123 -23.62 -14.72 4.47
C PRO A 123 -22.37 -15.40 3.91
N THR A 124 -21.18 -14.89 4.25
CA THR A 124 -20.27 -15.78 4.96
C THR A 124 -21.09 -16.27 6.12
N ALA A 125 -21.78 -17.40 5.90
CA ALA A 125 -22.14 -18.28 6.97
C ALA A 125 -20.89 -18.33 7.81
N VAL A 126 -20.93 -17.64 8.95
CA VAL A 126 -20.06 -17.91 10.08
C VAL A 126 -20.46 -19.34 10.42
N LYS A 127 -19.86 -20.28 9.69
CA LYS A 127 -19.68 -21.62 10.17
C LYS A 127 -18.95 -21.35 11.48
N LYS A 128 -19.68 -21.59 12.58
CA LYS A 128 -19.10 -21.96 13.88
C LYS A 128 -17.78 -22.71 13.61
N PRO A 129 -16.73 -22.53 14.42
CA PRO A 129 -15.52 -23.33 14.30
C PRO A 129 -15.91 -24.80 14.52
N SER A 130 -16.24 -25.45 13.41
CA SER A 130 -16.67 -26.82 13.30
C SER A 130 -15.60 -27.42 12.44
N SER A 131 -14.69 -28.12 13.13
CA SER A 131 -13.68 -29.05 12.65
C SER A 131 -13.31 -28.91 11.19
N GLN A 132 -12.07 -28.46 10.92
CA GLN A 132 -11.22 -28.90 9.81
C GLN A 132 -11.98 -29.63 8.69
N LYS A 133 -12.78 -28.91 7.90
CA LYS A 133 -13.32 -29.48 6.66
C LYS A 133 -12.26 -29.23 5.61
N THR A 134 -11.48 -30.28 5.35
CA THR A 134 -10.55 -30.38 4.23
C THR A 134 -11.11 -29.68 3.00
N PRO A 135 -10.36 -28.76 2.36
CA PRO A 135 -10.79 -28.12 1.14
C PRO A 135 -11.20 -29.17 0.11
N SER A 136 -12.45 -29.11 -0.36
CA SER A 136 -12.99 -30.13 -1.27
C SER A 136 -12.50 -29.87 -2.69
N VAL A 137 -11.68 -30.77 -3.23
CA VAL A 137 -11.14 -30.68 -4.60
C VAL A 137 -12.24 -30.50 -5.64
N LYS A 138 -13.40 -31.16 -5.47
CA LYS A 138 -14.54 -31.06 -6.38
C LYS A 138 -15.16 -29.66 -6.40
N ALA A 139 -15.21 -28.99 -5.26
CA ALA A 139 -15.71 -27.62 -5.18
C ALA A 139 -14.75 -26.66 -5.89
N ALA A 140 -13.44 -26.79 -5.64
CA ALA A 140 -12.44 -25.95 -6.30
C ALA A 140 -12.41 -26.15 -7.82
N LEU A 141 -12.61 -27.38 -8.31
CA LEU A 141 -12.70 -27.66 -9.75
C LEU A 141 -13.94 -26.99 -10.39
N LYS A 142 -15.07 -26.94 -9.69
CA LYS A 142 -16.25 -26.19 -10.13
C LYS A 142 -15.95 -24.69 -10.25
N ASP A 143 -15.21 -24.14 -9.29
CA ASP A 143 -14.82 -22.72 -9.32
C ASP A 143 -13.91 -22.41 -10.50
N ILE A 144 -12.98 -23.32 -10.87
CA ILE A 144 -12.16 -23.19 -12.08
C ILE A 144 -13.07 -23.15 -13.32
N LYS A 145 -14.06 -24.04 -13.41
CA LYS A 145 -15.01 -24.06 -14.54
C LYS A 145 -15.75 -22.73 -14.66
N GLN A 146 -16.23 -22.20 -13.55
CA GLN A 146 -16.96 -20.93 -13.52
C GLN A 146 -16.06 -19.76 -13.95
N ALA A 147 -14.82 -19.70 -13.44
CA ALA A 147 -13.86 -18.67 -13.79
C ALA A 147 -13.53 -18.68 -15.29
N CYS A 148 -13.44 -19.89 -15.88
CA CYS A 148 -13.25 -20.07 -17.30
C CYS A 148 -14.46 -19.63 -18.14
N MET A 149 -15.68 -19.90 -17.69
CA MET A 149 -16.90 -19.43 -18.36
C MET A 149 -17.04 -17.91 -18.34
N ASN A 150 -16.61 -17.28 -17.24
CA ASN A 150 -16.61 -15.83 -17.10
C ASN A 150 -15.43 -15.16 -17.82
N ASN A 151 -14.52 -15.95 -18.37
CA ASN A 151 -13.31 -15.49 -19.02
C ASN A 151 -12.49 -14.48 -18.17
N ASP A 152 -12.46 -14.72 -16.86
CA ASP A 152 -11.75 -13.87 -15.89
C ASP A 152 -10.44 -14.53 -15.46
N ALA A 153 -9.33 -13.92 -15.84
CA ALA A 153 -7.99 -14.42 -15.54
C ALA A 153 -7.64 -14.34 -14.04
N GLN A 154 -8.12 -13.31 -13.32
CA GLN A 154 -7.89 -13.18 -11.87
C GLN A 154 -8.70 -14.21 -11.10
N MET A 155 -9.98 -14.38 -11.46
CA MET A 155 -10.83 -15.40 -10.86
C MET A 155 -10.25 -16.81 -11.08
N SER A 156 -9.65 -17.05 -12.25
CA SER A 156 -9.03 -18.33 -12.59
C SER A 156 -7.75 -18.59 -11.80
N LYS A 157 -6.95 -17.54 -11.53
CA LYS A 157 -5.80 -17.63 -10.63
C LYS A 157 -6.22 -18.07 -9.23
N ASP A 158 -7.22 -17.40 -8.65
CA ASP A 158 -7.68 -17.70 -7.30
C ASP A 158 -8.27 -19.11 -7.20
N ALA A 159 -9.05 -19.52 -8.20
CA ALA A 159 -9.62 -20.86 -8.27
C ALA A 159 -8.55 -21.96 -8.40
N LEU A 160 -7.50 -21.73 -9.19
CA LEU A 160 -6.36 -22.64 -9.33
C LEU A 160 -5.59 -22.81 -8.02
N ILE A 161 -5.33 -21.72 -7.29
CA ILE A 161 -4.63 -21.78 -6.00
C ILE A 161 -5.44 -22.61 -5.00
N ARG A 162 -6.75 -22.36 -4.88
CA ARG A 162 -7.64 -23.15 -4.00
C ARG A 162 -7.70 -24.62 -4.40
N TRP A 163 -7.70 -24.92 -5.69
CA TRP A 163 -7.63 -26.29 -6.19
C TRP A 163 -6.31 -26.96 -5.81
N GLY A 164 -5.19 -26.27 -5.95
CA GLY A 164 -3.88 -26.76 -5.52
C GLY A 164 -3.81 -27.05 -4.01
N GLN A 165 -4.28 -26.11 -3.19
CA GLN A 165 -4.39 -26.30 -1.73
C GLN A 165 -5.25 -27.51 -1.38
N ALA A 166 -6.38 -27.70 -2.08
CA ALA A 166 -7.28 -28.83 -1.91
C ALA A 166 -6.65 -30.17 -2.33
N LEU A 167 -5.91 -30.19 -3.43
CA LEU A 167 -5.35 -31.40 -4.01
C LEU A 167 -4.14 -31.92 -3.22
N PHE A 168 -3.25 -31.00 -2.83
CA PHE A 168 -2.00 -31.35 -2.13
C PHE A 168 -2.11 -31.29 -0.61
N ILE A 169 -3.24 -30.81 -0.06
CA ILE A 169 -3.43 -30.58 1.39
C ILE A 169 -2.27 -29.71 1.93
N ASP A 170 -1.91 -28.68 1.16
CA ASP A 170 -0.78 -27.81 1.42
C ASP A 170 -1.24 -26.35 1.50
N ASP A 171 -1.39 -25.87 2.74
CA ASP A 171 -1.84 -24.50 3.02
C ASP A 171 -0.78 -23.45 2.66
N SER A 172 0.48 -23.83 2.41
CA SER A 172 1.55 -22.89 2.03
C SER A 172 1.51 -22.48 0.54
N LEU A 173 0.64 -23.12 -0.24
CA LEU A 173 0.47 -22.84 -1.66
C LEU A 173 -0.34 -21.56 -1.85
N HIS A 174 0.34 -20.43 -2.06
CA HIS A 174 -0.30 -19.12 -2.20
C HIS A 174 -0.12 -18.48 -3.59
N SER A 175 0.63 -19.11 -4.50
CA SER A 175 0.90 -18.55 -5.82
C SER A 175 0.78 -19.58 -6.95
N LEU A 176 0.50 -19.09 -8.17
CA LEU A 176 0.53 -19.91 -9.37
C LEU A 176 1.93 -20.44 -9.67
N GLY A 177 2.97 -19.70 -9.27
CA GLY A 177 4.36 -20.12 -9.40
C GLY A 177 4.62 -21.40 -8.58
N ASP A 178 4.17 -21.42 -7.33
CA ASP A 178 4.33 -22.59 -6.45
C ASP A 178 3.50 -23.77 -6.95
N LEU A 179 2.27 -23.51 -7.43
CA LEU A 179 1.44 -24.55 -8.05
C LEU A 179 2.12 -25.16 -9.28
N SER A 180 2.68 -24.32 -10.16
CA SER A 180 3.33 -24.77 -11.40
C SER A 180 4.56 -25.65 -11.18
N LYS A 181 5.18 -25.59 -10.00
CA LYS A 181 6.31 -26.45 -9.61
C LYS A 181 5.86 -27.82 -9.09
N LYS A 182 4.63 -27.91 -8.58
CA LYS A 182 4.06 -29.16 -8.05
C LYS A 182 3.32 -29.97 -9.11
N VAL A 183 2.85 -29.33 -10.17
CA VAL A 183 2.16 -29.98 -11.29
C VAL A 183 3.05 -30.03 -12.52
N ASP A 184 2.96 -31.10 -13.31
CA ASP A 184 3.83 -31.35 -14.46
C ASP A 184 3.11 -31.29 -15.82
N GLY A 185 3.91 -31.18 -16.87
CA GLY A 185 3.46 -31.31 -18.26
C GLY A 185 2.62 -30.14 -18.75
N LYS A 186 1.57 -30.47 -19.52
CA LYS A 186 0.75 -29.47 -20.23
C LYS A 186 -0.03 -28.55 -19.28
N LEU A 187 -0.34 -29.01 -18.06
CA LEU A 187 -1.00 -28.20 -17.03
C LEU A 187 -0.08 -27.09 -16.50
N SER A 188 1.18 -27.42 -16.19
CA SER A 188 2.18 -26.45 -15.71
C SER A 188 2.37 -25.31 -16.72
N GLN A 189 2.49 -25.65 -18.01
CA GLN A 189 2.63 -24.66 -19.09
C GLN A 189 1.43 -23.71 -19.18
N ASN A 190 0.19 -24.21 -19.03
CA ASN A 190 -1.01 -23.37 -19.04
C ASN A 190 -1.09 -22.46 -17.81
N ILE A 191 -0.69 -22.95 -16.64
CA ILE A 191 -0.63 -22.13 -15.41
C ILE A 191 0.43 -21.03 -15.56
N GLN A 192 1.59 -21.35 -16.13
CA GLN A 192 2.64 -20.36 -16.39
C GLN A 192 2.21 -19.34 -17.44
N ALA A 193 1.48 -19.77 -18.49
CA ALA A 193 0.93 -18.86 -19.49
C ALA A 193 -0.11 -17.90 -18.88
N LEU A 194 -1.00 -18.41 -18.02
CA LEU A 194 -1.92 -17.58 -17.25
C LEU A 194 -1.17 -16.59 -16.35
N ASN A 195 -0.14 -17.07 -15.63
CA ASN A 195 0.66 -16.23 -14.77
C ASN A 195 1.35 -15.12 -15.59
N ALA A 196 1.97 -15.45 -16.72
CA ALA A 196 2.60 -14.48 -17.61
C ALA A 196 1.59 -13.46 -18.15
N TYR A 197 0.38 -13.89 -18.52
CA TYR A 197 -0.69 -13.01 -18.96
C TYR A 197 -1.08 -12.01 -17.86
N LEU A 198 -1.24 -12.45 -16.60
CA LEU A 198 -1.64 -11.59 -15.48
C LEU A 198 -0.62 -10.51 -15.13
N TYR A 199 0.65 -10.71 -15.47
CA TYR A 199 1.74 -9.76 -15.22
C TYR A 199 2.21 -9.04 -16.49
N ARG A 200 1.59 -9.31 -17.65
CA ARG A 200 1.91 -8.61 -18.90
C ARG A 200 1.15 -7.28 -18.96
N ASN A 201 1.83 -6.23 -19.41
CA ASN A 201 1.29 -4.87 -19.48
C ASN A 201 0.38 -4.61 -20.71
N ASN A 202 -0.28 -5.63 -21.26
CA ASN A 202 -1.06 -5.52 -22.51
C ASN A 202 -2.52 -5.93 -22.29
N ASN A 203 -3.42 -5.27 -23.03
CA ASN A 203 -4.86 -5.55 -23.05
C ASN A 203 -5.23 -6.66 -24.05
N GLU A 204 -4.50 -7.77 -24.05
CA GLU A 204 -4.92 -8.95 -24.83
C GLU A 204 -6.16 -9.56 -24.16
N ASN A 205 -7.10 -10.11 -24.93
CA ASN A 205 -8.23 -10.84 -24.34
C ASN A 205 -7.73 -12.23 -23.93
N TRP A 206 -7.67 -12.48 -22.61
CA TRP A 206 -7.50 -13.84 -22.10
C TRP A 206 -8.60 -14.77 -22.63
N ILE A 207 -8.29 -16.04 -22.87
CA ILE A 207 -9.31 -17.06 -23.16
C ILE A 207 -8.99 -18.30 -22.34
N CYS A 208 -9.92 -18.74 -21.49
CA CYS A 208 -9.76 -20.00 -20.77
C CYS A 208 -9.99 -21.21 -21.69
N ASN A 209 -8.96 -21.63 -22.41
CA ASN A 209 -9.02 -22.85 -23.22
C ASN A 209 -8.36 -24.02 -22.47
N HIS A 210 -9.11 -25.11 -22.27
CA HIS A 210 -8.64 -26.40 -21.74
C HIS A 210 -8.09 -26.44 -20.31
N LEU A 211 -8.03 -25.32 -19.58
CA LEU A 211 -7.49 -25.29 -18.21
C LEU A 211 -8.27 -26.21 -17.27
N PHE A 212 -9.60 -26.17 -17.31
CA PHE A 212 -10.46 -27.04 -16.52
C PHE A 212 -10.22 -28.52 -16.83
N ASP A 213 -10.19 -28.90 -18.11
CA ASP A 213 -10.00 -30.29 -18.53
C ASP A 213 -8.64 -30.85 -18.06
N LEU A 214 -7.61 -30.01 -18.10
CA LEU A 214 -6.28 -30.37 -17.62
C LEU A 214 -6.26 -30.56 -16.09
N CYS A 215 -6.95 -29.71 -15.33
CA CYS A 215 -7.07 -29.83 -13.88
C CYS A 215 -7.88 -31.07 -13.47
N ASP A 216 -8.96 -31.37 -14.18
CA ASP A 216 -9.81 -32.54 -13.93
C ASP A 216 -9.05 -33.84 -14.18
N LYS A 217 -8.40 -33.95 -15.35
CA LYS A 217 -7.55 -35.10 -15.68
C LYS A 217 -6.41 -35.31 -14.68
N TYR A 218 -5.76 -34.24 -14.25
CA TYR A 218 -4.69 -34.32 -13.25
C TYR A 218 -5.24 -34.80 -11.89
N THR A 219 -6.40 -34.27 -11.48
CA THR A 219 -7.08 -34.69 -10.24
C THR A 219 -7.41 -36.17 -10.23
N GLU A 220 -7.94 -36.71 -11.34
CA GLU A 220 -8.27 -38.13 -11.44
C GLU A 220 -7.03 -39.02 -11.46
N LYS A 221 -5.92 -38.55 -12.06
CA LYS A 221 -4.62 -39.23 -12.01
C LYS A 221 -4.10 -39.34 -10.57
N GLU A 222 -4.09 -38.24 -9.82
CA GLU A 222 -3.62 -38.22 -8.42
C GLU A 222 -4.46 -39.12 -7.50
N LYS A 223 -5.79 -39.10 -7.64
CA LYS A 223 -6.68 -40.01 -6.90
C LYS A 223 -6.41 -41.49 -7.20
N SER A 224 -6.08 -41.80 -8.45
CA SER A 224 -5.78 -43.17 -8.88
C SER A 224 -4.46 -43.68 -8.30
N GLN A 225 -3.45 -42.80 -8.20
CA GLN A 225 -2.16 -43.13 -7.58
C GLN A 225 -2.25 -43.27 -6.05
N SER A 226 -3.06 -42.43 -5.39
CA SER A 226 -3.30 -42.56 -3.95
C SER A 226 -3.98 -43.89 -3.58
N LYS A 227 -4.93 -44.37 -4.41
CA LYS A 227 -5.60 -45.66 -4.18
C LYS A 227 -4.67 -46.87 -4.33
N SER A 228 -3.72 -46.86 -5.28
CA SER A 228 -2.82 -48.00 -5.51
C SER A 228 -1.74 -48.14 -4.42
N HIS A 229 -1.36 -47.04 -3.77
CA HIS A 229 -0.42 -47.05 -2.64
C HIS A 229 -1.04 -47.68 -1.38
N ILE A 230 -2.32 -47.40 -1.11
CA ILE A 230 -3.04 -47.93 0.06
C ILE A 230 -3.30 -49.45 -0.07
N THR A 231 -3.54 -49.97 -1.27
CA THR A 231 -3.75 -51.41 -1.47
C THR A 231 -2.49 -52.24 -1.33
N ASN A 232 -1.30 -51.70 -1.63
CA ASN A 232 -0.04 -52.42 -1.42
C ASN A 232 0.36 -52.49 0.06
N ASP A 233 0.15 -51.41 0.81
CA ASP A 233 0.51 -51.35 2.23
C ASP A 233 -0.38 -52.28 3.09
N LYS A 234 -1.65 -52.41 2.72
CA LYS A 234 -2.60 -53.29 3.42
C LYS A 234 -2.36 -54.80 3.19
N LEU A 235 -1.55 -55.17 2.20
CA LEU A 235 -1.22 -56.58 1.94
C LEU A 235 0.05 -57.05 2.69
N VAL A 236 0.87 -56.12 3.19
CA VAL A 236 2.08 -56.44 3.96
C VAL A 236 1.75 -56.79 5.41
N ASP A 237 0.67 -56.24 5.96
CA ASP A 237 0.30 -56.39 7.39
C ASP A 237 -0.49 -57.67 7.70
N LEU A 238 -0.82 -58.49 6.69
CA LEU A 238 -1.52 -59.78 6.86
C LEU A 238 -0.56 -61.00 6.86
N TYR A 239 0.75 -60.78 6.77
CA TYR A 239 1.78 -61.83 6.80
C TYR A 239 2.78 -61.67 7.97
N LYS A 240 2.32 -61.16 9.12
CA LYS A 240 3.07 -61.20 10.38
C LYS A 240 2.31 -61.93 11.47
#